data_AF-A0A8B7UZH3-F1
#
_entry.id   AF-A0A8B7UZH3-F1
#
_cell.length_a   1.000
_cell.length_b   1.000
_cell.length_c   1.000
_cell.angle_alpha   90.00
_cell.angle_beta   90.00
_cell.angle_gamma   90.00
#
_symmetry.space_group_name_H-M   'P 1'
#
loop_
_entity.id
_entity.type
_entity.pdbx_description
1 polymer ?
#
loop_
_entity_poly.entity_id
_entity_poly.type
_entity_poly.pdbx_seq_one_letter_code
_entity_poly.pdbx_strand_id
1 'polypeptide(L)' 'LTLQFTQKMLDNFYNFASSFAVSQAQMTPSPSEMFIPANVVLKWYENFQRRLAQNPLFWKT' A
#
# COMPACT_ATOMS: atom_id res chain seq x y z
N LEU A 1 11.77 -13.16 10.19
CA LEU A 1 11.02 -12.68 9.02
C LEU A 1 11.95 -12.71 7.83
N THR A 2 11.77 -13.67 6.93
CA THR A 2 12.60 -13.80 5.72
C THR A 2 12.23 -12.69 4.73
N LEU A 3 13.18 -12.26 3.89
CA LEU A 3 12.93 -11.26 2.84
C LEU A 3 11.71 -11.61 1.97
N GLN A 4 11.55 -12.89 1.64
CA GLN A 4 10.40 -13.42 0.91
C GLN A 4 9.08 -13.17 1.62
N PHE A 5 9.02 -13.33 2.95
CA PHE A 5 7.81 -13.03 3.71
C PHE A 5 7.46 -11.55 3.62
N THR A 6 8.43 -10.66 3.87
CA THR A 6 8.19 -9.21 3.83
C THR A 6 7.73 -8.74 2.45
N GLN A 7 8.32 -9.29 1.40
CA GLN A 7 7.95 -8.95 0.02
C GLN A 7 6.56 -9.45 -0.33
N LYS A 8 6.23 -10.71 -0.01
CA LYS A 8 4.87 -11.24 -0.23
C LYS A 8 3.80 -10.48 0.56
N MET A 9 4.10 -10.08 1.79
CA MET A 9 3.15 -9.30 2.61
C MET A 9 2.92 -7.91 2.02
N LEU A 10 3.97 -7.26 1.54
CA LEU A 10 3.88 -5.96 0.88
C LEU A 10 3.02 -6.03 -0.39
N ASP A 11 3.30 -7.00 -1.26
CA ASP A 11 2.55 -7.20 -2.50
C ASP A 11 1.09 -7.58 -2.21
N ASN A 12 0.86 -8.44 -1.20
CA ASN A 12 -0.48 -8.84 -0.78
C ASN A 12 -1.30 -7.64 -0.30
N PHE A 13 -0.73 -6.79 0.55
CA PHE A 13 -1.42 -5.60 1.05
C PHE A 13 -1.74 -4.61 -0.08
N TYR A 14 -0.77 -4.32 -0.96
CA TYR A 14 -1.00 -3.39 -2.06
C TYR A 14 -2.11 -3.88 -2.99
N ASN A 15 -2.11 -5.18 -3.33
CA ASN A 15 -3.14 -5.77 -4.18
C ASN A 15 -4.53 -5.73 -3.50
N PHE A 16 -4.60 -6.04 -2.21
CA PHE A 16 -5.84 -5.95 -1.44
C PHE A 16 -6.38 -4.51 -1.38
N ALA A 17 -5.55 -3.53 -1.00
CA ALA A 17 -5.98 -2.13 -0.94
C ALA A 17 -6.42 -1.60 -2.32
N SER A 18 -5.68 -1.96 -3.37
CA SER A 18 -5.98 -1.52 -4.74
C SER A 18 -7.29 -2.09 -5.28
N SER A 19 -7.76 -3.25 -4.80
CA SER A 19 -9.05 -3.80 -5.23
C SER A 19 -10.26 -2.99 -4.74
N PHE A 20 -10.06 -2.06 -3.80
CA PHE A 20 -11.10 -1.13 -3.33
C PHE A 20 -10.96 0.28 -3.94
N ALA A 21 -10.04 0.48 -4.88
CA ALA A 21 -9.89 1.78 -5.54
C ALA A 21 -11.17 2.13 -6.31
N VAL A 22 -11.74 3.29 -6.02
CA VAL A 22 -12.94 3.82 -6.67
C VAL A 22 -12.71 5.25 -7.13
N SER A 23 -13.29 5.60 -8.28
CA SER A 23 -13.38 7.00 -8.69
C SER A 23 -14.46 7.74 -7.88
N GLN A 24 -14.40 9.07 -7.85
CA GLN A 24 -15.44 9.89 -7.20
C GLN A 24 -16.84 9.61 -7.75
N ALA A 25 -16.95 9.29 -9.05
CA ALA A 25 -18.22 8.97 -9.70
C ALA A 25 -18.85 7.63 -9.23
N GLN A 26 -18.05 6.75 -8.62
CA GLN A 26 -18.50 5.44 -8.12
C GLN A 26 -18.70 5.42 -6.59
N MET A 27 -18.30 6.49 -5.89
CA MET A 27 -18.44 6.58 -4.44
C MET A 27 -19.91 6.72 -4.02
N THR A 28 -20.29 6.04 -2.95
CA THR A 28 -21.55 6.28 -2.24
C THR A 28 -21.35 7.33 -1.14
N PRO A 29 -22.35 8.17 -0.82
CA PRO A 29 -22.21 9.17 0.24
C PRO A 29 -21.91 8.53 1.59
N SER A 30 -20.73 8.83 2.14
CA SER A 30 -20.25 8.32 3.43
C SER A 30 -19.47 9.44 4.16
N PRO A 31 -20.16 10.40 4.79
CA PRO A 31 -19.55 11.66 5.23
C PRO A 31 -18.56 11.50 6.39
N SER A 32 -18.57 10.37 7.09
CA SER A 32 -17.62 10.06 8.17
C SER A 32 -16.46 9.17 7.73
N GLU A 33 -16.46 8.71 6.48
CA GLU A 33 -15.43 7.82 5.96
C GLU A 33 -14.25 8.60 5.40
N MET A 34 -13.04 8.12 5.69
CA MET A 34 -11.81 8.71 5.20
C MET A 34 -11.32 7.94 3.98
N PHE A 35 -10.91 8.68 2.95
CA PHE A 35 -10.36 8.11 1.73
C PHE A 35 -8.92 8.53 1.56
N ILE A 36 -8.07 7.59 1.14
CA ILE A 36 -6.69 7.86 0.72
C ILE A 36 -6.67 7.88 -0.81
N PRO A 37 -6.16 8.95 -1.45
CA PRO A 37 -5.98 8.95 -2.90
C PRO A 37 -5.12 7.76 -3.37
N ALA A 38 -5.57 7.05 -4.40
CA ALA A 38 -4.89 5.84 -4.89
C ALA A 38 -3.41 6.07 -5.26
N ASN A 39 -3.08 7.26 -5.78
CA ASN A 39 -1.71 7.63 -6.11
C ASN A 39 -0.78 7.75 -4.88
N VAL A 40 -1.31 8.07 -3.70
CA VAL A 40 -0.54 8.09 -2.45
C VAL A 40 -0.19 6.67 -2.02
N VAL A 41 -1.14 5.73 -2.15
CA VAL A 41 -0.92 4.30 -1.86
C VAL A 41 0.13 3.70 -2.80
N LEU A 42 0.05 3.97 -4.10
CA LEU A 42 1.06 3.55 -5.09
C LEU A 42 2.44 4.10 -4.75
N LYS A 43 2.56 5.40 -4.49
CA LYS A 43 3.83 6.03 -4.11
C LYS A 43 4.40 5.43 -2.83
N TRP A 44 3.57 5.08 -1.86
CA TRP A 44 4.02 4.41 -0.64
C TRP A 44 4.57 3.02 -0.94
N TYR A 45 3.86 2.23 -1.74
CA TYR A 45 4.28 0.87 -2.14
C TYR A 45 5.62 0.88 -2.87
N GLU A 46 5.78 1.74 -3.89
CA GLU A 46 7.03 1.87 -4.64
C GLU A 46 8.20 2.29 -3.74
N ASN A 47 7.98 3.25 -2.83
CA ASN A 47 9.00 3.67 -1.88
C ASN A 47 9.37 2.58 -0.88
N PHE A 48 8.39 1.82 -0.40
CA PHE A 48 8.63 0.71 0.52
C PHE A 48 9.45 -0.38 -0.19
N GLN A 49 9.05 -0.78 -1.40
CA GLN A 49 9.80 -1.76 -2.21
C GLN A 49 11.26 -1.32 -2.42
N ARG A 50 11.47 -0.06 -2.80
CA ARG A 50 12.81 0.51 -2.99
C ARG A 50 13.66 0.47 -1.72
N ARG A 51 13.11 0.87 -0.57
CA ARG A 51 13.82 0.83 0.71
C ARG A 51 14.10 -0.61 1.16
N LEU A 52 13.16 -1.53 0.94
CA LEU A 52 13.31 -2.94 1.26
C LEU A 52 14.44 -3.60 0.47
N ALA A 53 14.57 -3.27 -0.82
CA ALA A 53 15.63 -3.77 -1.69
C ALA A 53 17.02 -3.24 -1.28
N GLN A 54 17.09 -2.01 -0.78
CA GLN A 54 18.33 -1.39 -0.30
C GLN A 54 18.76 -1.92 1.07
N ASN A 55 17.82 -2.06 2.00
CA ASN A 55 18.09 -2.53 3.35
C ASN A 55 16.87 -3.31 3.88
N PRO A 56 16.91 -4.66 3.88
CA PRO A 56 15.78 -5.49 4.34
C PRO A 56 15.30 -5.23 5.78
N LEU A 57 16.09 -4.54 6.61
CA LEU A 57 15.78 -4.24 8.01
C LEU A 57 15.42 -2.75 8.25
N PHE A 58 15.26 -1.94 7.21
CA PHE A 58 15.02 -0.49 7.32
C PHE A 58 13.80 -0.08 8.18
N TRP A 59 12.87 -1.01 8.37
CA TRP A 59 11.58 -0.81 9.04
C TRP A 59 11.60 -1.20 10.53
N LYS A 60 12.71 -1.79 11.02
CA LYS A 60 12.86 -2.25 12.42
C LYS A 60 13.50 -1.21 13.36
N THR A 61 13.66 0.03 12.90
CA THR A 61 14.31 1.11 13.66
C THR A 61 13.28 1.93 14.42
#